data_AF-A0A956I6S9-F1
#
_entry.id   AF-A0A956I6S9-F1
#
_cell.length_a   1.000
_cell.length_b   1.000
_cell.length_c   1.000
_cell.angle_alpha   90.00
_cell.angle_beta   90.00
_cell.angle_gamma   90.00
#
_symmetry.space_group_name_H-M   'P 1'
#
loop_
_entity.id
_entity.type
_entity.pdbx_description
1 polymer ?
#
loop_
_entity_poly.entity_id
_entity_poly.type
_entity_poly.pdbx_seq_one_letter_code
_entity_poly.pdbx_strand_id
1 'polypeptide(L)'
;MTSDEAALTDQLRIACAVTRMPAGVLFRFSGNQARRVAVFGPTAWTADVPLEAPAWRLAREEMVAVPIVGRGPAAPEIALFPPVVRVTAAVSVPLMQEGRQLGALVLVDREPREDLEQLDLDALSLIARQAVGVLSPSPSIRVPRERTLPPQVHDLAAWPLAHGAHDTVTGLPDRRMLEEPVELAIDDAERAGTGVAVAILALDGFARVDDWLGRDVGDELLRQVAERLLDTTAESDLVGRGSGDQFVAVLTGRPRGASALGLADRMLQAVREPFHVQGYELTLSASVGVARYPEDATDGVSLLRYAGIALHRAKGSRRRGQIEYFTEDLRAQVERRGDLERHLRRALGAGELLLYYQPKVDLATRRSTELEALIRWRRGDGLVSPGHFLPVAEESELIVPIGSWVLLEACRQVATWRNAGLGVERVSVNVSALQFARADFVGTVQRVLSSTKLPPGFLELEVTETSLMDDVGSAVVKLAALRELGVRVSVDDFGTG
;
A
#
# COMPACT_ATOMS: atom_id res chain seq x y z
N MET A 1 17.91 19.18 33.57
CA MET A 1 17.88 19.35 32.10
C MET A 1 19.28 19.12 31.57
N THR A 2 19.45 18.20 30.63
CA THR A 2 20.71 18.03 29.90
C THR A 2 20.87 19.15 28.85
N SER A 3 22.10 19.36 28.33
CA SER A 3 22.34 20.34 27.25
C SER A 3 21.46 20.07 26.01
N ASP A 4 21.21 18.79 25.71
CA ASP A 4 20.40 18.35 24.57
C ASP A 4 18.90 18.59 24.80
N GLU A 5 18.41 18.41 26.03
CA GLU A 5 17.01 18.68 26.40
C GLU A 5 16.70 20.19 26.30
N ALA A 6 17.65 21.05 26.69
CA ALA A 6 17.51 22.50 26.52
C ALA A 6 17.45 22.90 25.04
N ALA A 7 18.34 22.34 24.21
CA ALA A 7 18.35 22.59 22.76
C ALA A 7 17.06 22.11 22.07
N LEU A 8 16.55 20.92 22.43
CA LEU A 8 15.29 20.39 21.89
C LEU A 8 14.07 21.22 22.35
N THR A 9 14.09 21.73 23.58
CA THR A 9 13.04 22.63 24.10
C THR A 9 13.04 23.97 23.36
N ASP A 10 14.21 24.50 23.00
CA ASP A 10 14.32 25.70 22.17
C ASP A 10 13.77 25.46 20.74
N GLN A 11 14.02 24.30 20.15
CA GLN A 11 13.45 23.93 18.85
C GLN A 11 11.90 23.87 18.92
N LEU A 12 11.34 23.30 19.99
CA LEU A 12 9.88 23.32 20.21
C LEU A 12 9.33 24.73 20.41
N ARG A 13 10.05 25.60 21.12
CA ARG A 13 9.66 27.01 21.30
C ARG A 13 9.59 27.75 19.97
N ILE A 14 10.57 27.54 19.09
CA ILE A 14 10.58 28.12 17.75
C ILE A 14 9.43 27.57 16.91
N ALA A 15 9.19 26.24 16.95
CA ALA A 15 8.10 25.60 16.24
C ALA A 15 6.73 26.15 16.63
N CYS A 16 6.50 26.34 17.94
CA CYS A 16 5.28 26.93 18.48
C CYS A 16 5.14 28.41 18.09
N ALA A 17 6.24 29.17 18.05
CA ALA A 17 6.21 30.57 17.64
C ALA A 17 5.87 30.75 16.15
N VAL A 18 6.47 29.94 15.27
CA VAL A 18 6.21 29.96 13.81
C VAL A 18 4.75 29.62 13.53
N THR A 19 4.26 28.53 14.10
CA THR A 19 2.88 28.06 13.85
C THR A 19 1.83 28.79 14.68
N ARG A 20 2.24 29.66 15.60
CA ARG A 20 1.37 30.28 16.62
C ARG A 20 0.58 29.24 17.42
N MET A 21 1.11 28.03 17.60
CA MET A 21 0.47 26.98 18.40
C MET A 21 0.96 27.07 19.86
N PRO A 22 0.07 26.92 20.86
CA PRO A 22 0.38 27.21 22.26
C PRO A 22 1.25 26.15 22.96
N ALA A 23 1.34 24.93 22.41
CA ALA A 23 2.13 23.86 23.01
C ALA A 23 2.69 22.88 21.99
N GLY A 24 3.83 22.30 22.34
CA GLY A 24 4.54 21.32 21.52
C GLY A 24 5.26 20.27 22.37
N VAL A 25 5.38 19.06 21.83
CA VAL A 25 6.03 17.91 22.46
C VAL A 25 6.95 17.25 21.45
N LEU A 26 8.13 16.84 21.89
CA LEU A 26 9.05 16.06 21.08
C LEU A 26 9.24 14.68 21.70
N PHE A 27 9.07 13.66 20.84
CA PHE A 27 9.31 12.27 21.18
C PHE A 27 10.52 11.73 20.43
N ARG A 28 11.34 10.96 21.13
CA ARG A 28 12.38 10.13 20.55
C ARG A 28 11.90 8.69 20.51
N PHE A 29 12.06 8.04 19.36
CA PHE A 29 11.69 6.63 19.20
C PHE A 29 12.87 5.74 19.58
N SER A 30 12.57 4.69 20.35
CA SER A 30 13.48 3.62 20.73
C SER A 30 12.73 2.30 20.57
N GLY A 31 12.89 1.67 19.40
CA GLY A 31 12.05 0.53 19.01
C GLY A 31 10.58 0.94 18.89
N ASN A 32 9.68 0.20 19.55
CA ASN A 32 8.23 0.46 19.52
C ASN A 32 7.75 1.47 20.58
N GLN A 33 8.69 2.09 21.32
CA GLN A 33 8.37 3.10 22.33
C GLN A 33 8.83 4.48 21.88
N ALA A 34 7.97 5.47 22.12
CA ALA A 34 8.24 6.88 21.94
C ALA A 34 8.40 7.52 23.32
N ARG A 35 9.62 7.91 23.67
CA ARG A 35 9.91 8.60 24.92
C ARG A 35 9.89 10.11 24.72
N ARG A 36 9.15 10.80 25.59
CA ARG A 36 9.11 12.26 25.64
C ARG A 36 10.48 12.81 26.04
N VAL A 37 11.09 13.61 25.18
CA VAL A 37 12.44 14.18 25.40
C VAL A 37 12.44 15.69 25.56
N ALA A 38 11.40 16.38 25.10
CA ALA A 38 11.21 17.81 25.34
C ALA A 38 9.72 18.16 25.29
N VAL A 39 9.34 19.22 26.03
CA VAL A 39 7.98 19.76 26.04
C VAL A 39 8.05 21.27 26.17
N PHE A 40 7.18 21.98 25.45
CA PHE A 40 7.05 23.43 25.52
C PHE A 40 5.57 23.83 25.56
N GLY A 41 5.23 24.82 26.38
CA GLY A 41 3.86 25.35 26.53
C GLY A 41 3.41 25.48 27.99
N PRO A 42 2.23 26.08 28.26
CA PRO A 42 1.71 26.26 29.62
C PRO A 42 1.50 24.92 30.33
N THR A 43 1.65 24.88 31.67
CA THR A 43 1.51 23.65 32.47
C THR A 43 0.19 22.90 32.25
N ALA A 44 -0.90 23.64 31.96
CA ALA A 44 -2.21 23.10 31.62
C ALA A 44 -2.27 22.28 30.31
N TRP A 45 -1.19 22.30 29.52
CA TRP A 45 -0.98 21.46 28.35
C TRP A 45 -0.03 20.31 28.65
N THR A 46 1.03 20.60 29.38
CA THR A 46 2.24 19.77 29.39
C THR A 46 2.29 18.78 30.55
N ALA A 47 1.51 19.01 31.62
CA ALA A 47 1.51 18.20 32.83
C ALA A 47 1.08 16.74 32.59
N ASP A 48 0.09 16.53 31.72
CA ASP A 48 -0.51 15.21 31.49
C ASP A 48 -0.01 14.51 30.21
N VAL A 49 1.02 15.05 29.56
CA VAL A 49 1.65 14.40 28.41
C VAL A 49 2.41 13.17 28.90
N PRO A 50 2.13 11.96 28.38
CA PRO A 50 2.78 10.76 28.87
C PRO A 50 4.30 10.81 28.63
N LEU A 51 5.06 10.32 29.60
CA LEU A 51 6.52 10.20 29.46
C LEU A 51 6.90 9.21 28.35
N GLU A 52 6.05 8.22 28.10
CA GLU A 52 6.22 7.20 27.07
C GLU A 52 4.88 6.88 26.40
N ALA A 53 4.89 6.66 25.09
CA ALA A 53 3.74 6.22 24.30
C ALA A 53 4.18 5.21 23.25
N PRO A 54 3.30 4.33 22.75
CA PRO A 54 3.64 3.46 21.62
C PRO A 54 4.01 4.28 20.39
N ALA A 55 5.16 3.99 19.77
CA ALA A 55 5.69 4.76 18.64
C ALA A 55 4.72 4.80 17.45
N TRP A 56 3.96 3.74 17.21
CA TRP A 56 2.98 3.67 16.12
C TRP A 56 1.86 4.73 16.20
N ARG A 57 1.55 5.25 17.39
CA ARG A 57 0.57 6.35 17.55
C ARG A 57 1.09 7.67 16.98
N LEU A 58 2.41 7.82 16.90
CA LEU A 58 3.11 9.04 16.49
C LEU A 58 3.89 8.89 15.18
N ALA A 59 4.13 7.66 14.74
CA ALA A 59 4.87 7.37 13.52
C ALA A 59 4.07 7.79 12.29
N ARG A 60 4.72 8.54 11.41
CA ARG A 60 4.17 9.09 10.17
C ARG A 60 5.31 9.19 9.15
N GLU A 61 5.05 8.83 7.90
CA GLU A 61 6.06 8.95 6.82
C GLU A 61 6.13 10.38 6.26
N GLU A 62 5.02 11.11 6.35
CA GLU A 62 4.90 12.50 5.92
C GLU A 62 4.43 13.39 7.09
N MET A 63 4.64 14.69 6.96
CA MET A 63 4.08 15.65 7.91
C MET A 63 2.56 15.68 7.77
N VAL A 64 1.86 15.57 8.90
CA VAL A 64 0.39 15.55 8.92
C VAL A 64 -0.10 16.70 9.78
N ALA A 65 -0.82 17.64 9.17
CA ALA A 65 -1.59 18.66 9.86
C ALA A 65 -3.07 18.25 9.83
N VAL A 66 -3.73 18.15 10.99
CA VAL A 66 -5.14 17.76 11.05
C VAL A 66 -5.95 18.70 11.94
N PRO A 67 -7.08 19.25 11.46
CA PRO A 67 -8.12 19.76 12.33
C PRO A 67 -8.79 18.58 13.08
N ILE A 68 -8.69 18.55 14.41
CA ILE A 68 -9.33 17.56 15.27
C ILE A 68 -10.75 18.05 15.56
N VAL A 69 -11.68 17.80 14.63
CA VAL A 69 -13.10 18.15 14.79
C VAL A 69 -13.88 16.96 15.36
N GLY A 70 -14.24 17.05 16.64
CA GLY A 70 -15.22 16.15 17.29
C GLY A 70 -14.67 14.80 17.75
N ARG A 71 -15.14 14.31 18.90
CA ARG A 71 -14.90 12.92 19.33
C ARG A 71 -15.76 11.98 18.51
N GLY A 72 -15.11 11.19 17.66
CA GLY A 72 -15.69 10.06 16.94
C GLY A 72 -14.58 9.22 16.32
N PRO A 73 -14.88 7.99 15.84
CA PRO A 73 -13.91 7.04 15.26
C PRO A 73 -13.20 7.53 13.98
N ALA A 74 -13.46 8.77 13.54
CA ALA A 74 -12.83 9.42 12.40
C ALA A 74 -11.84 10.55 12.80
N ALA A 75 -11.66 10.83 14.10
CA ALA A 75 -10.59 11.74 14.53
C ALA A 75 -9.23 11.02 14.41
N PRO A 76 -8.18 11.65 13.85
CA PRO A 76 -6.86 11.03 13.78
C PRO A 76 -6.40 10.66 15.19
N GLU A 77 -5.93 9.43 15.38
CA GLU A 77 -5.49 8.87 16.66
C GLU A 77 -4.19 9.51 17.22
N ILE A 78 -3.94 10.80 16.98
CA ILE A 78 -2.78 11.54 17.50
C ILE A 78 -2.99 11.94 18.98
N ALA A 79 -4.10 11.55 19.62
CA ALA A 79 -4.45 12.00 20.97
C ALA A 79 -3.51 11.40 22.06
N LEU A 80 -2.38 12.08 22.27
CA LEU A 80 -1.44 11.89 23.38
C LEU A 80 -1.97 12.38 24.73
N PHE A 81 -3.06 13.14 24.72
CA PHE A 81 -3.58 13.82 25.89
C PHE A 81 -4.80 13.07 26.47
N PRO A 82 -4.98 13.07 27.80
CA PRO A 82 -6.15 12.46 28.42
C PRO A 82 -7.46 13.12 27.94
N PRO A 83 -8.61 12.45 28.08
CA PRO A 83 -9.92 12.98 27.73
C PRO A 83 -10.32 14.32 28.40
N VAL A 84 -9.56 14.79 29.39
CA VAL A 84 -9.85 16.05 30.08
C VAL A 84 -9.23 17.25 29.35
N VAL A 85 -8.19 17.03 28.53
CA VAL A 85 -7.51 18.08 27.76
C VAL A 85 -8.18 18.19 26.39
N ARG A 86 -8.83 19.33 26.13
CA ARG A 86 -9.47 19.60 24.84
C ARG A 86 -8.40 20.04 23.83
N VAL A 87 -8.16 19.23 22.80
CA VAL A 87 -7.30 19.55 21.65
C VAL A 87 -8.18 19.51 20.39
N THR A 88 -8.09 20.54 19.54
CA THR A 88 -8.91 20.68 18.32
C THR A 88 -8.08 20.89 17.05
N ALA A 89 -6.76 21.06 17.16
CA ALA A 89 -5.84 20.96 16.04
C ALA A 89 -4.52 20.33 16.48
N ALA A 90 -3.91 19.54 15.61
CA ALA A 90 -2.57 18.99 15.83
C ALA A 90 -1.75 18.95 14.54
N VAL A 91 -0.46 19.23 14.65
CA VAL A 91 0.52 19.08 13.58
C VAL A 91 1.59 18.10 14.04
N SER A 92 1.80 17.02 13.29
CA SER A 92 2.82 16.03 13.56
C SER A 92 3.85 16.03 12.44
N VAL A 93 5.11 16.26 12.81
CA VAL A 93 6.25 16.34 11.91
C VAL A 93 7.20 15.17 12.22
N PRO A 94 7.45 14.26 11.27
CA PRO A 94 8.36 13.15 11.49
C PRO A 94 9.82 13.61 11.50
N LEU A 95 10.61 13.10 12.44
CA LEU A 95 12.04 13.38 12.56
C LEU A 95 12.82 12.28 11.84
N MET A 96 13.14 12.50 10.56
CA MET A 96 13.75 11.50 9.69
C MET A 96 15.27 11.68 9.57
N GLN A 97 16.02 10.57 9.65
CA GLN A 97 17.44 10.50 9.30
C GLN A 97 17.70 9.24 8.48
N GLU A 98 18.32 9.38 7.30
CA GLU A 98 18.71 8.25 6.43
C GLU A 98 17.57 7.23 6.19
N GLY A 99 16.33 7.71 6.03
CA GLY A 99 15.15 6.86 5.81
C GLY A 99 14.54 6.26 7.08
N ARG A 100 15.13 6.48 8.26
CA ARG A 100 14.62 6.03 9.56
C ARG A 100 13.97 7.18 10.33
N GLN A 101 12.78 6.96 10.88
CA GLN A 101 12.14 7.90 11.80
C GLN A 101 12.76 7.77 13.20
N LEU A 102 13.48 8.79 13.64
CA LEU A 102 14.08 8.88 14.97
C LEU A 102 13.10 9.37 16.04
N GLY A 103 11.98 9.95 15.63
CA GLY A 103 11.05 10.60 16.54
C GLY A 103 9.93 11.36 15.83
N ALA A 104 9.17 12.10 16.62
CA ALA A 104 8.12 12.98 16.13
C ALA A 104 8.08 14.28 16.92
N LEU A 105 7.93 15.40 16.22
CA LEU A 105 7.58 16.70 16.79
C LEU A 105 6.08 16.89 16.62
N VAL A 106 5.37 17.12 17.73
CA VAL A 106 3.91 17.25 17.75
C VAL A 106 3.53 18.59 18.35
N LEU A 107 2.80 19.41 17.60
CA LEU A 107 2.24 20.69 18.05
C LEU A 107 0.73 20.58 18.18
N VAL A 108 0.15 21.25 19.17
CA VAL A 108 -1.28 21.14 19.49
C VAL A 108 -1.93 22.47 19.85
N ASP A 109 -3.21 22.60 19.49
CA ASP A 109 -4.05 23.79 19.75
C ASP A 109 -5.47 23.39 20.20
N ARG A 110 -6.16 24.27 20.94
CA ARG A 110 -7.56 24.13 21.38
C ARG A 110 -8.51 24.90 20.49
N GLU A 111 -7.98 25.71 19.59
CA GLU A 111 -8.73 26.35 18.52
C GLU A 111 -8.48 25.62 17.20
N PRO A 112 -9.53 25.34 16.40
CA PRO A 112 -9.36 24.80 15.05
C PRO A 112 -8.48 25.75 14.23
N ARG A 113 -7.56 25.18 13.44
CA ARG A 113 -6.62 25.95 12.60
C ARG A 113 -6.86 25.64 11.14
N GLU A 114 -7.11 26.68 10.35
CA GLU A 114 -7.19 26.65 8.88
C GLU A 114 -6.14 27.57 8.23
N ASP A 115 -5.31 28.23 9.05
CA ASP A 115 -4.36 29.30 8.69
C ASP A 115 -2.90 28.83 8.63
N LEU A 116 -2.64 27.53 8.50
CA LEU A 116 -1.29 27.00 8.30
C LEU A 116 -0.91 27.12 6.82
N GLU A 117 -0.05 28.09 6.51
CA GLU A 117 0.42 28.33 5.15
C GLU A 117 1.59 27.40 4.79
N GLN A 118 1.86 27.24 3.49
CA GLN A 118 2.98 26.42 3.01
C GLN A 118 4.34 26.86 3.60
N LEU A 119 4.49 28.15 3.90
CA LEU A 119 5.69 28.71 4.53
C LEU A 119 5.89 28.18 5.97
N ASP A 120 4.81 27.98 6.72
CA ASP A 120 4.85 27.43 8.08
C ASP A 120 5.26 25.95 8.04
N LEU A 121 4.76 25.22 7.05
CA LEU A 121 5.07 23.80 6.79
C LEU A 121 6.55 23.60 6.41
N ASP A 122 7.11 24.48 5.59
CA ASP A 122 8.52 24.47 5.21
C ASP A 122 9.44 24.81 6.40
N ALA A 123 9.03 25.77 7.23
CA ALA A 123 9.74 26.15 8.45
C ALA A 123 9.74 25.01 9.48
N LEU A 124 8.61 24.32 9.67
CA LEU A 124 8.52 23.14 10.53
C LEU A 124 9.45 22.01 10.06
N SER A 125 9.54 21.80 8.76
CA SER A 125 10.45 20.81 8.17
C SER A 125 11.93 21.15 8.45
N LEU A 126 12.29 22.43 8.47
CA LEU A 126 13.63 22.88 8.81
C LEU A 126 13.95 22.67 10.30
N ILE A 127 13.02 23.01 11.19
CA ILE A 127 13.12 22.81 12.63
C ILE A 127 13.25 21.32 12.97
N ALA A 128 12.46 20.47 12.30
CA ALA A 128 12.55 19.02 12.44
C ALA A 128 13.95 18.49 12.09
N ARG A 129 14.57 18.97 11.00
CA ARG A 129 15.96 18.61 10.63
C ARG A 129 16.98 19.06 11.67
N GLN A 130 16.80 20.23 12.29
CA GLN A 130 17.69 20.69 13.35
C GLN A 130 17.54 19.83 14.62
N ALA A 131 16.32 19.45 14.97
CA ALA A 131 16.06 18.54 16.09
C ALA A 131 16.67 17.15 15.86
N VAL A 132 16.65 16.62 14.63
CA VAL A 132 17.35 15.38 14.26
C VAL A 132 18.84 15.46 14.56
N GLY A 133 19.48 16.60 14.29
CA GLY A 133 20.91 16.82 14.59
C GLY A 133 21.25 16.74 16.08
N VAL A 134 20.31 17.09 16.96
CA VAL A 134 20.47 16.98 18.43
C VAL A 134 20.14 15.57 18.93
N LEU A 135 19.21 14.87 18.29
CA LEU A 135 18.83 13.49 18.63
C LEU A 135 19.84 12.44 18.15
N SER A 136 20.63 12.80 17.13
CA SER A 136 21.66 11.95 16.55
C SER A 136 22.99 12.21 17.27
N PRO A 137 23.65 11.21 17.86
CA PRO A 137 25.00 11.40 18.34
C PRO A 137 25.93 11.74 17.17
N SER A 138 26.80 12.76 17.34
CA SER A 138 27.85 13.11 16.38
C SER A 138 28.66 11.87 15.95
N PRO A 139 29.16 11.84 14.70
CA PRO A 139 29.84 10.68 14.14
C PRO A 139 31.19 10.49 14.85
N SER A 140 31.19 9.63 15.86
CA SER A 140 32.42 9.14 16.48
C SER A 140 32.77 7.81 15.81
N ILE A 141 33.84 7.87 15.03
CA ILE A 141 34.84 6.83 14.77
C ILE A 141 34.40 5.43 15.21
N ARG A 142 34.28 4.50 14.24
CA ARG A 142 34.12 3.06 14.47
C ARG A 142 35.21 2.58 15.44
N VAL A 143 34.88 2.50 16.72
CA VAL A 143 35.57 1.68 17.71
C VAL A 143 34.95 0.29 17.63
N PRO A 144 35.73 -0.80 17.57
CA PRO A 144 35.17 -2.14 17.61
C PRO A 144 34.41 -2.28 18.93
N ARG A 145 33.09 -2.46 18.87
CA ARG A 145 32.33 -2.80 20.07
C ARG A 145 32.68 -4.24 20.42
N GLU A 146 33.51 -4.43 21.44
CA GLU A 146 33.33 -5.54 22.36
C GLU A 146 31.91 -5.40 22.95
N ARG A 147 30.94 -5.98 22.25
CA ARG A 147 29.71 -6.41 22.88
C ARG A 147 30.10 -7.66 23.64
N THR A 148 30.08 -7.59 24.96
CA THR A 148 29.82 -8.76 25.79
C THR A 148 28.41 -9.23 25.40
N LEU A 149 28.34 -10.03 24.34
CA LEU A 149 27.14 -10.71 23.90
C LEU A 149 26.71 -11.65 25.04
N PRO A 150 25.43 -11.70 25.41
CA PRO A 150 24.96 -12.78 26.24
C PRO A 150 25.32 -14.13 25.57
N PRO A 151 25.65 -15.16 26.36
CA PRO A 151 26.07 -16.43 25.82
C PRO A 151 24.95 -17.00 24.93
N GLN A 152 25.28 -17.21 23.65
CA GLN A 152 24.61 -18.08 22.68
C GLN A 152 23.08 -18.19 22.87
N VAL A 153 22.31 -17.30 22.24
CA VAL A 153 20.86 -17.52 22.07
C VAL A 153 20.71 -18.62 21.01
N HIS A 154 20.76 -19.88 21.44
CA HIS A 154 20.52 -21.06 20.58
C HIS A 154 19.06 -21.21 20.15
N ASP A 155 18.20 -20.21 20.41
CA ASP A 155 16.76 -20.35 20.24
C ASP A 155 16.13 -19.05 19.71
N LEU A 156 16.15 -18.89 18.39
CA LEU A 156 15.41 -17.83 17.69
C LEU A 156 13.90 -17.95 17.95
N ALA A 157 13.37 -19.14 18.28
CA ALA A 157 11.98 -19.35 18.64
C ALA A 157 11.64 -18.86 20.06
N ALA A 158 12.64 -18.66 20.93
CA ALA A 158 12.46 -18.05 22.25
C ALA A 158 12.53 -16.51 22.24
N TRP A 159 13.07 -15.89 21.19
CA TRP A 159 13.16 -14.43 21.05
C TRP A 159 11.80 -13.69 21.17
N PRO A 160 10.69 -14.17 20.57
CA PRO A 160 9.39 -13.50 20.63
C PRO A 160 8.82 -13.42 22.06
N LEU A 161 9.00 -14.48 22.86
CA LEU A 161 8.47 -14.59 24.23
C LEU A 161 9.11 -13.59 25.21
N ALA A 162 10.33 -13.14 24.93
CA ALA A 162 11.05 -12.19 25.77
C ALA A 162 10.69 -10.70 25.51
N HIS A 163 10.02 -10.39 24.38
CA HIS A 163 9.90 -9.01 23.88
C HIS A 163 8.45 -8.51 23.68
N GLY A 164 7.43 -9.32 23.98
CA GLY A 164 6.10 -8.84 24.40
C GLY A 164 5.16 -8.24 23.33
N ALA A 165 5.40 -8.43 22.04
CA ALA A 165 4.42 -8.10 20.99
C ALA A 165 4.09 -9.35 20.14
N HIS A 166 2.90 -9.87 20.38
CA HIS A 166 2.34 -11.03 19.68
C HIS A 166 1.08 -10.58 18.96
N ASP A 167 0.86 -11.15 17.78
CA ASP A 167 -0.42 -11.03 17.11
C ASP A 167 -1.51 -11.62 18.01
N THR A 168 -2.53 -10.82 18.32
CA THR A 168 -3.59 -11.22 19.26
C THR A 168 -4.46 -12.36 18.75
N VAL A 169 -4.43 -12.63 17.45
CA VAL A 169 -5.20 -13.72 16.83
C VAL A 169 -4.41 -15.02 16.93
N THR A 170 -3.17 -15.04 16.42
CA THR A 170 -2.37 -16.25 16.23
C THR A 170 -1.33 -16.51 17.33
N GLY A 171 -1.01 -15.52 18.16
CA GLY A 171 0.06 -15.60 19.15
C GLY A 171 1.48 -15.54 18.58
N LEU A 172 1.62 -15.50 17.25
CA LEU A 172 2.91 -15.41 16.56
C LEU A 172 3.53 -14.00 16.69
N PRO A 173 4.87 -13.87 16.57
CA PRO A 173 5.52 -12.57 16.49
C PRO A 173 5.04 -11.77 15.28
N ASP A 174 4.77 -10.47 15.47
CA ASP A 174 4.41 -9.56 14.38
C ASP A 174 5.56 -9.33 13.40
N ARG A 175 5.26 -9.05 12.12
CA ARG A 175 6.25 -8.76 11.07
C ARG A 175 7.29 -7.73 11.48
N ARG A 176 6.88 -6.67 12.18
CA ARG A 176 7.79 -5.61 12.65
C ARG A 176 8.84 -6.13 13.64
N MET A 177 8.54 -7.22 14.34
CA MET A 177 9.47 -7.90 15.24
C MET A 177 10.36 -8.91 14.54
N LEU A 178 10.18 -9.16 13.24
CA LEU A 178 11.01 -10.11 12.50
C LEU A 178 12.27 -9.46 11.92
N GLU A 179 12.35 -8.13 11.84
CA GLU A 179 13.53 -7.44 11.32
C GLU A 179 14.79 -7.74 12.16
N GLU A 180 14.70 -7.60 13.49
CA GLU A 180 15.83 -7.84 14.39
C GLU A 180 16.25 -9.32 14.46
N PRO A 181 15.33 -10.31 14.57
CA PRO A 181 15.66 -11.73 14.44
C PRO A 181 16.29 -12.10 13.09
N VAL A 182 15.82 -11.51 11.98
CA VAL A 182 16.43 -11.75 10.66
C VAL A 182 17.85 -11.22 10.63
N GLU A 183 18.10 -10.03 11.19
CA GLU A 183 19.45 -9.46 11.26
C GLU A 183 20.38 -10.33 12.14
N LEU A 184 19.91 -10.79 13.30
CA LEU A 184 20.64 -11.72 14.16
C LEU A 184 20.96 -13.04 13.44
N ALA A 185 20.00 -13.58 12.69
CA ALA A 185 20.18 -14.78 11.89
C ALA A 185 21.23 -14.57 10.78
N ILE A 186 21.27 -13.39 10.17
CA ILE A 186 22.30 -13.02 9.17
C ILE A 186 23.68 -12.97 9.84
N ASP A 187 23.80 -12.32 11.01
CA ASP A 187 25.06 -12.24 11.76
C ASP A 187 25.59 -13.64 12.15
N ASP A 188 24.72 -14.55 12.56
CA ASP A 188 25.06 -15.95 12.86
C ASP A 188 25.46 -16.71 11.59
N ALA A 189 24.73 -16.51 10.49
CA ALA A 189 25.00 -17.17 9.22
C ALA A 189 26.32 -16.71 8.59
N GLU A 190 26.67 -15.43 8.71
CA GLU A 190 27.95 -14.89 8.27
C GLU A 190 29.10 -15.57 9.01
N ARG A 191 29.02 -15.67 10.34
CA ARG A 191 30.02 -16.33 11.18
C ARG A 191 30.15 -17.82 10.88
N ALA A 192 29.05 -18.50 10.62
CA ALA A 192 29.02 -19.95 10.34
C ALA A 192 29.29 -20.30 8.87
N GLY A 193 29.36 -19.33 7.95
CA GLY A 193 29.44 -19.58 6.52
C GLY A 193 28.19 -20.25 5.93
N THR A 194 27.03 -20.07 6.57
CA THR A 194 25.74 -20.63 6.14
C THR A 194 24.90 -19.56 5.41
N GLY A 195 23.66 -19.89 5.05
CA GLY A 195 22.70 -18.97 4.43
C GLY A 195 21.44 -18.79 5.27
N VAL A 196 20.68 -17.72 4.96
CA VAL A 196 19.36 -17.43 5.54
C VAL A 196 18.35 -17.29 4.41
N ALA A 197 17.13 -17.77 4.60
CA ALA A 197 16.05 -17.51 3.65
C ALA A 197 14.82 -16.95 4.38
N VAL A 198 14.19 -15.92 3.80
CA VAL A 198 12.91 -15.39 4.24
C VAL A 198 11.85 -15.77 3.23
N ALA A 199 10.81 -16.44 3.70
CA ALA A 199 9.62 -16.77 2.92
C ALA A 199 8.42 -16.01 3.48
N ILE A 200 7.71 -15.27 2.63
CA ILE A 200 6.44 -14.63 2.98
C ILE A 200 5.33 -15.40 2.27
N LEU A 201 4.42 -15.96 3.05
CA LEU A 201 3.27 -16.71 2.60
C LEU A 201 2.01 -15.87 2.77
N ALA A 202 1.07 -15.94 1.82
CA ALA A 202 -0.21 -15.27 1.93
C ALA A 202 -1.32 -16.13 1.35
N LEU A 203 -2.43 -16.22 2.09
CA LEU A 203 -3.56 -17.09 1.76
C LEU A 203 -4.33 -16.56 0.54
N ASP A 204 -4.61 -17.41 -0.43
CA ASP A 204 -5.33 -17.00 -1.62
C ASP A 204 -6.84 -16.99 -1.35
N GLY A 205 -7.47 -15.82 -1.44
CA GLY A 205 -8.92 -15.69 -1.28
C GLY A 205 -9.41 -15.68 0.17
N PHE A 206 -8.54 -15.46 1.14
CA PHE A 206 -8.90 -15.38 2.57
C PHE A 206 -9.99 -14.32 2.84
N ALA A 207 -9.95 -13.16 2.17
CA ALA A 207 -10.99 -12.14 2.30
C ALA A 207 -12.41 -12.69 2.00
N ARG A 208 -12.55 -13.65 1.08
CA ARG A 208 -13.85 -14.30 0.82
C ARG A 208 -14.32 -15.14 1.99
N VAL A 209 -13.41 -15.72 2.77
CA VAL A 209 -13.79 -16.46 3.98
C VAL A 209 -14.34 -15.48 5.02
N ASP A 210 -13.65 -14.36 5.25
CA ASP A 210 -14.13 -13.30 6.16
C ASP A 210 -15.50 -12.75 5.74
N ASP A 211 -15.66 -12.48 4.44
CA ASP A 211 -16.89 -11.88 3.90
C ASP A 211 -18.09 -12.83 3.97
N TRP A 212 -17.87 -14.14 3.78
CA TRP A 212 -18.96 -15.13 3.65
C TRP A 212 -19.26 -15.88 4.94
N LEU A 213 -18.23 -16.19 5.73
CA LEU A 213 -18.34 -17.01 6.95
C LEU A 213 -18.13 -16.20 8.23
N GLY A 214 -17.68 -14.95 8.10
CA GLY A 214 -17.49 -14.03 9.21
C GLY A 214 -16.09 -14.08 9.81
N ARG A 215 -15.71 -12.96 10.45
CA ARG A 215 -14.38 -12.78 11.05
C ARG A 215 -14.00 -13.82 12.09
N ASP A 216 -14.95 -14.35 12.87
CA ASP A 216 -14.64 -15.35 13.88
C ASP A 216 -14.13 -16.67 13.26
N VAL A 217 -14.70 -17.07 12.11
CA VAL A 217 -14.24 -18.22 11.32
C VAL A 217 -12.88 -17.92 10.68
N GLY A 218 -12.69 -16.69 10.19
CA GLY A 218 -11.42 -16.21 9.67
C GLY A 218 -10.30 -16.27 10.71
N ASP A 219 -10.50 -15.71 11.89
CA ASP A 219 -9.53 -15.70 12.98
C ASP A 219 -9.14 -17.12 13.42
N GLU A 220 -10.12 -18.02 13.53
CA GLU A 220 -9.84 -19.42 13.87
C GLU A 220 -9.05 -20.14 12.78
N LEU A 221 -9.37 -19.88 11.51
CA LEU A 221 -8.60 -20.38 10.38
C LEU A 221 -7.15 -19.87 10.42
N LEU A 222 -6.94 -18.60 10.77
CA LEU A 222 -5.59 -18.03 10.92
C LEU A 222 -4.79 -18.71 12.03
N ARG A 223 -5.43 -19.07 13.16
CA ARG A 223 -4.79 -19.84 14.23
C ARG A 223 -4.36 -21.23 13.74
N GLN A 224 -5.26 -21.96 13.08
CA GLN A 224 -4.92 -23.28 12.55
C GLN A 224 -3.81 -23.22 11.48
N VAL A 225 -3.79 -22.18 10.64
CA VAL A 225 -2.70 -21.97 9.69
C VAL A 225 -1.39 -21.70 10.42
N ALA A 226 -1.39 -20.86 11.46
CA ALA A 226 -0.20 -20.59 12.26
C ALA A 226 0.39 -21.88 12.86
N GLU A 227 -0.44 -22.73 13.46
CA GLU A 227 -0.04 -24.02 14.02
C GLU A 227 0.57 -24.93 12.95
N ARG A 228 -0.09 -25.10 11.79
CA ARG A 228 0.46 -25.91 10.69
C ARG A 228 1.78 -25.39 10.17
N LEU A 229 1.96 -24.07 10.09
CA LEU A 229 3.22 -23.50 9.63
C LEU A 229 4.34 -23.79 10.63
N LEU A 230 4.08 -23.67 11.93
CA LEU A 230 5.03 -24.04 12.98
C LEU A 230 5.45 -25.52 12.86
N ASP A 231 4.49 -26.42 12.63
CA ASP A 231 4.76 -27.86 12.45
C ASP A 231 5.62 -28.19 11.21
N THR A 232 5.64 -27.30 10.20
CA THR A 232 6.48 -27.48 9.00
C THR A 232 7.91 -27.00 9.18
N THR A 233 8.19 -26.24 10.24
CA THR A 233 9.47 -25.57 10.51
C THR A 233 10.30 -26.31 11.55
N ALA A 234 11.63 -26.14 11.51
CA ALA A 234 12.52 -26.67 12.54
C ALA A 234 12.53 -25.74 13.77
N GLU A 235 12.99 -26.23 14.93
CA GLU A 235 13.12 -25.42 16.15
C GLU A 235 14.00 -24.17 15.96
N SER A 236 14.97 -24.22 15.04
CA SER A 236 15.85 -23.09 14.71
C SER A 236 15.23 -22.06 13.76
N ASP A 237 14.11 -22.40 13.13
CA ASP A 237 13.40 -21.52 12.20
C ASP A 237 12.40 -20.63 12.99
N LEU A 238 12.08 -19.47 12.45
CA LEU A 238 11.14 -18.52 13.07
C LEU A 238 9.91 -18.36 12.17
N VAL A 239 8.71 -18.46 12.75
CA VAL A 239 7.45 -18.13 12.07
C VAL A 239 6.82 -16.93 12.76
N GLY A 240 6.38 -15.96 11.97
CA GLY A 240 5.70 -14.76 12.45
C GLY A 240 4.45 -14.43 11.63
N ARG A 241 3.58 -13.62 12.21
CA ARG A 241 2.40 -13.08 11.55
C ARG A 241 2.76 -11.82 10.76
N GLY A 242 2.39 -11.82 9.49
CA GLY A 242 2.42 -10.66 8.62
C GLY A 242 1.29 -9.68 8.94
N SER A 243 0.85 -8.92 7.93
CA SER A 243 -0.42 -8.19 8.00
C SER A 243 -1.53 -8.99 7.32
N GLY A 244 -2.78 -8.77 7.72
CA GLY A 244 -3.95 -9.32 7.02
C GLY A 244 -3.95 -10.84 7.07
N ASP A 245 -3.71 -11.50 5.94
CA ASP A 245 -3.65 -12.94 5.69
C ASP A 245 -2.22 -13.51 5.59
N GLN A 246 -1.20 -12.69 5.84
CA GLN A 246 0.20 -13.02 5.55
C GLN A 246 0.92 -13.66 6.75
N PHE A 247 1.86 -14.55 6.45
CA PHE A 247 2.80 -15.15 7.39
C PHE A 247 4.23 -15.00 6.87
N VAL A 248 5.20 -14.96 7.78
CA VAL A 248 6.61 -14.83 7.44
C VAL A 248 7.36 -15.97 8.12
N ALA A 249 8.23 -16.65 7.39
CA ALA A 249 9.13 -17.66 7.92
C ALA A 249 10.59 -17.28 7.64
N VAL A 250 11.43 -17.37 8.66
CA VAL A 250 12.88 -17.10 8.61
C VAL A 250 13.61 -18.41 8.84
N LEU A 251 14.42 -18.82 7.86
CA LEU A 251 15.07 -20.12 7.84
C LEU A 251 16.55 -19.96 8.05
N THR A 252 17.11 -20.65 9.04
CA THR A 252 18.50 -20.46 9.48
C THR A 252 19.29 -21.77 9.42
N GLY A 253 20.61 -21.68 9.52
CA GLY A 253 21.49 -22.85 9.64
C GLY A 253 21.59 -23.76 8.41
N ARG A 254 21.12 -23.31 7.24
CA ARG A 254 21.16 -24.11 6.00
C ARG A 254 22.43 -23.80 5.19
N PRO A 255 23.01 -24.76 4.45
CA PRO A 255 24.11 -24.47 3.54
C PRO A 255 23.74 -23.35 2.56
N ARG A 256 24.71 -22.52 2.17
CA ARG A 256 24.50 -21.49 1.12
C ARG A 256 23.99 -22.15 -0.17
N GLY A 257 22.98 -21.56 -0.80
CA GLY A 257 22.30 -22.15 -1.95
C GLY A 257 21.47 -23.41 -1.66
N ALA A 258 21.35 -23.88 -0.41
CA ALA A 258 20.43 -24.96 -0.08
C ALA A 258 19.00 -24.54 -0.39
N SER A 259 18.27 -25.47 -0.99
CA SER A 259 16.96 -25.22 -1.54
C SER A 259 15.95 -24.81 -0.46
N ALA A 260 15.67 -23.51 -0.38
CA ALA A 260 14.47 -23.00 0.28
C ALA A 260 13.18 -23.56 -0.36
N LEU A 261 13.25 -24.19 -1.55
CA LEU A 261 12.10 -24.85 -2.21
C LEU A 261 11.53 -25.94 -1.32
N GLY A 262 12.38 -26.69 -0.61
CA GLY A 262 11.92 -27.81 0.19
C GLY A 262 10.99 -27.42 1.34
N LEU A 263 11.11 -26.20 1.88
CA LEU A 263 10.19 -25.73 2.91
C LEU A 263 9.01 -24.94 2.33
N ALA A 264 9.25 -24.06 1.36
CA ALA A 264 8.16 -23.30 0.74
C ALA A 264 7.10 -24.26 0.14
N ASP A 265 7.53 -25.38 -0.47
CA ASP A 265 6.61 -26.42 -0.93
C ASP A 265 5.92 -27.13 0.24
N ARG A 266 6.64 -27.51 1.32
CA ARG A 266 6.00 -28.11 2.51
C ARG A 266 4.95 -27.20 3.14
N MET A 267 5.23 -25.91 3.28
CA MET A 267 4.29 -24.91 3.77
C MET A 267 3.05 -24.83 2.88
N LEU A 268 3.24 -24.82 1.55
CA LEU A 268 2.12 -24.86 0.62
C LEU A 268 1.30 -26.15 0.74
N GLN A 269 1.94 -27.31 0.87
CA GLN A 269 1.21 -28.57 1.04
C GLN A 269 0.44 -28.59 2.36
N ALA A 270 1.04 -28.13 3.46
CA ALA A 270 0.37 -28.05 4.76
C ALA A 270 -0.86 -27.13 4.73
N VAL A 271 -0.79 -26.01 4.00
CA VAL A 271 -1.94 -25.11 3.81
C VAL A 271 -3.00 -25.70 2.85
N ARG A 272 -2.63 -26.61 1.95
CA ARG A 272 -3.60 -27.26 1.04
C ARG A 272 -4.45 -28.33 1.71
N GLU A 273 -4.00 -28.86 2.85
CA GLU A 273 -4.80 -29.82 3.60
C GLU A 273 -6.11 -29.17 4.09
N PRO A 274 -7.26 -29.87 4.08
CA PRO A 274 -8.53 -29.30 4.51
C PRO A 274 -8.49 -28.79 5.95
N PHE A 275 -9.00 -27.58 6.19
CA PHE A 275 -9.21 -27.02 7.54
C PHE A 275 -10.63 -27.32 7.99
N HIS A 276 -10.78 -27.73 9.25
CA HIS A 276 -12.09 -27.95 9.86
C HIS A 276 -12.31 -26.83 10.88
N VAL A 277 -13.14 -25.86 10.52
CA VAL A 277 -13.37 -24.64 11.32
C VAL A 277 -14.86 -24.46 11.54
N GLN A 278 -15.30 -24.49 12.81
CA GLN A 278 -16.70 -24.22 13.18
C GLN A 278 -17.73 -25.08 12.41
N GLY A 279 -17.37 -26.33 12.05
CA GLY A 279 -18.22 -27.25 11.29
C GLY A 279 -18.13 -27.12 9.76
N TYR A 280 -17.34 -26.19 9.24
CA TYR A 280 -17.01 -26.07 7.82
C TYR A 280 -15.72 -26.81 7.49
N GLU A 281 -15.68 -27.44 6.31
CA GLU A 281 -14.46 -27.95 5.69
C GLU A 281 -14.00 -26.95 4.62
N LEU A 282 -12.82 -26.35 4.83
CA LEU A 282 -12.27 -25.29 3.98
C LEU A 282 -10.98 -25.77 3.30
N THR A 283 -10.91 -25.68 1.99
CA THR A 283 -9.67 -25.90 1.23
C THR A 283 -9.12 -24.55 0.77
N LEU A 284 -7.90 -24.24 1.20
CA LEU A 284 -7.20 -23.02 0.82
C LEU A 284 -6.03 -23.34 -0.11
N SER A 285 -5.59 -22.31 -0.82
CA SER A 285 -4.24 -22.26 -1.38
C SER A 285 -3.52 -21.06 -0.80
N ALA A 286 -2.20 -21.01 -0.97
CA ALA A 286 -1.41 -19.85 -0.62
C ALA A 286 -0.38 -19.56 -1.71
N SER A 287 0.10 -18.34 -1.76
CA SER A 287 1.21 -17.94 -2.60
C SER A 287 2.40 -17.58 -1.72
N VAL A 288 3.62 -17.87 -2.16
CA VAL A 288 4.86 -17.67 -1.39
C VAL A 288 5.87 -16.87 -2.19
N GLY A 289 6.44 -15.85 -1.56
CA GLY A 289 7.61 -15.12 -2.06
C GLY A 289 8.84 -15.41 -1.22
N VAL A 290 9.99 -15.68 -1.85
CA VAL A 290 11.22 -16.06 -1.16
C VAL A 290 12.39 -15.13 -1.53
N ALA A 291 13.18 -14.71 -0.54
CA ALA A 291 14.47 -14.04 -0.73
C ALA A 291 15.54 -14.65 0.19
N ARG A 292 16.80 -14.60 -0.22
CA ARG A 292 17.91 -15.34 0.38
C ARG A 292 19.13 -14.46 0.66
N TYR A 293 19.79 -14.78 1.77
CA TYR A 293 21.10 -14.26 2.12
C TYR A 293 22.16 -15.33 1.84
N PRO A 294 23.30 -14.96 1.23
CA PRO A 294 23.65 -13.61 0.76
C PRO A 294 23.24 -13.31 -0.70
N GLU A 295 22.57 -14.24 -1.38
CA GLU A 295 22.37 -14.19 -2.84
C GLU A 295 21.51 -13.01 -3.32
N ASP A 296 20.45 -12.70 -2.57
CA ASP A 296 19.46 -11.70 -2.94
C ASP A 296 19.64 -10.39 -2.15
N ALA A 297 20.05 -10.45 -0.88
CA ALA A 297 20.40 -9.28 -0.06
C ALA A 297 21.38 -9.62 1.09
N THR A 298 22.00 -8.58 1.65
CA THR A 298 22.97 -8.68 2.76
C THR A 298 22.47 -8.12 4.10
N ASP A 299 21.26 -7.59 4.15
CA ASP A 299 20.63 -7.01 5.34
C ASP A 299 19.17 -7.48 5.46
N GLY A 300 18.66 -7.56 6.68
CA GLY A 300 17.33 -8.13 6.96
C GLY A 300 16.17 -7.33 6.39
N VAL A 301 16.30 -5.99 6.35
CA VAL A 301 15.29 -5.09 5.79
C VAL A 301 15.11 -5.36 4.29
N SER A 302 16.21 -5.44 3.55
CA SER A 302 16.20 -5.77 2.12
C SER A 302 15.66 -7.18 1.89
N LEU A 303 16.03 -8.19 2.70
CA LEU A 303 15.51 -9.55 2.55
C LEU A 303 13.98 -9.60 2.67
N LEU A 304 13.42 -8.97 3.72
CA LEU A 304 11.99 -8.89 3.97
C LEU A 304 11.25 -8.12 2.87
N ARG A 305 11.87 -7.09 2.29
CA ARG A 305 11.34 -6.34 1.15
C ARG A 305 11.32 -7.20 -0.12
N TYR A 306 12.41 -7.88 -0.42
CA TYR A 306 12.59 -8.68 -1.62
C TYR A 306 11.69 -9.93 -1.63
N ALA A 307 11.52 -10.59 -0.48
CA ALA A 307 10.53 -11.66 -0.35
C ALA A 307 9.09 -11.14 -0.61
N GLY A 308 8.81 -9.88 -0.21
CA GLY A 308 7.51 -9.25 -0.47
C GLY A 308 7.27 -8.95 -1.95
N ILE A 309 8.30 -8.49 -2.66
CA ILE A 309 8.28 -8.30 -4.12
C ILE A 309 7.99 -9.63 -4.82
N ALA A 310 8.67 -10.70 -4.42
CA ALA A 310 8.44 -12.03 -4.98
C ALA A 310 7.02 -12.53 -4.69
N LEU A 311 6.49 -12.30 -3.49
CA LEU A 311 5.12 -12.68 -3.13
C LEU A 311 4.09 -11.95 -3.99
N HIS A 312 4.30 -10.65 -4.23
CA HIS A 312 3.42 -9.87 -5.08
C HIS A 312 3.38 -10.44 -6.50
N ARG A 313 4.52 -10.85 -7.05
CA ARG A 313 4.61 -11.54 -8.35
C ARG A 313 3.84 -12.87 -8.32
N ALA A 314 4.00 -13.67 -7.26
CA ALA A 314 3.28 -14.93 -7.08
C ALA A 314 1.76 -14.71 -7.11
N LYS A 315 1.25 -13.72 -6.37
CA LYS A 315 -0.18 -13.35 -6.33
C LYS A 315 -0.70 -12.72 -7.63
N GLY A 316 0.14 -12.01 -8.38
CA GLY A 316 -0.22 -11.40 -9.66
C GLY A 316 -0.33 -12.39 -10.82
N SER A 317 0.09 -13.64 -10.63
CA SER A 317 -0.13 -14.68 -11.63
C SER A 317 -1.59 -15.13 -11.62
N ARG A 318 -2.17 -15.46 -12.79
CA ARG A 318 -3.55 -16.00 -12.87
C ARG A 318 -3.73 -17.34 -12.12
N ARG A 319 -2.64 -17.93 -11.63
CA ARG A 319 -2.60 -19.25 -11.00
C ARG A 319 -2.36 -19.08 -9.51
N ARG A 320 -3.16 -19.76 -8.69
CA ARG A 320 -2.98 -19.81 -7.23
C ARG A 320 -1.91 -20.83 -6.85
N GLY A 321 -1.43 -20.81 -5.61
CA GLY A 321 -0.50 -21.86 -5.15
C GLY A 321 0.93 -21.73 -5.68
N GLN A 322 1.40 -20.52 -6.00
CA GLN A 322 2.72 -20.30 -6.61
C GLN A 322 3.81 -20.02 -5.57
N ILE A 323 5.03 -20.43 -5.89
CA ILE A 323 6.25 -20.05 -5.17
C ILE A 323 7.08 -19.22 -6.14
N GLU A 324 7.37 -17.98 -5.78
CA GLU A 324 8.25 -17.12 -6.56
C GLU A 324 9.50 -16.77 -5.76
N TYR A 325 10.65 -16.86 -6.41
CA TYR A 325 11.93 -16.41 -5.85
C TYR A 325 12.21 -14.99 -6.30
N PHE A 326 12.79 -14.21 -5.41
CA PHE A 326 13.32 -12.92 -5.79
C PHE A 326 14.39 -13.06 -6.88
N THR A 327 14.34 -12.14 -7.83
CA THR A 327 15.39 -11.90 -8.81
C THR A 327 15.52 -10.38 -9.00
N GLU A 328 16.71 -9.93 -9.40
CA GLU A 328 16.91 -8.50 -9.67
C GLU A 328 16.00 -7.99 -10.81
N ASP A 329 15.65 -8.86 -11.77
CA ASP A 329 14.67 -8.56 -12.81
C ASP A 329 13.29 -8.26 -12.22
N LEU A 330 12.85 -9.01 -11.21
CA LEU A 330 11.57 -8.75 -10.52
C LEU A 330 11.59 -7.42 -9.78
N ARG A 331 12.69 -7.09 -9.10
CA ARG A 331 12.84 -5.77 -8.46
C ARG A 331 12.70 -4.65 -9.47
N ALA A 332 13.45 -4.74 -10.57
CA ALA A 332 13.45 -3.71 -11.60
C ALA A 332 12.07 -3.58 -12.27
N GLN A 333 11.31 -4.67 -12.41
CA GLN A 333 9.93 -4.64 -12.88
C GLN A 333 9.00 -3.90 -11.91
N VAL A 334 9.06 -4.19 -10.61
CA VAL A 334 8.23 -3.54 -9.60
C VAL A 334 8.55 -2.04 -9.48
N GLU A 335 9.83 -1.68 -9.52
CA GLU A 335 10.24 -0.27 -9.48
C GLU A 335 9.76 0.50 -10.72
N ARG A 336 9.94 -0.07 -11.93
CA ARG A 336 9.40 0.52 -13.17
C ARG A 336 7.88 0.67 -13.12
N ARG A 337 7.18 -0.32 -12.56
CA ARG A 337 5.72 -0.32 -12.43
C ARG A 337 5.24 0.76 -11.47
N GLY A 338 5.84 0.86 -10.29
CA GLY A 338 5.52 1.89 -9.30
C GLY A 338 5.81 3.30 -9.83
N ASP A 339 6.90 3.47 -10.58
CA ASP A 339 7.19 4.72 -11.28
C ASP A 339 6.11 5.04 -12.31
N LEU A 340 5.68 4.06 -13.11
CA LEU A 340 4.63 4.23 -14.10
C LEU A 340 3.31 4.65 -13.45
N GLU A 341 2.90 3.99 -12.37
CA GLU A 341 1.70 4.31 -11.61
C GLU A 341 1.72 5.75 -11.06
N ARG A 342 2.82 6.15 -10.38
CA ARG A 342 2.94 7.51 -9.84
C ARG A 342 2.82 8.58 -10.92
N HIS A 343 3.42 8.34 -12.09
CA HIS A 343 3.29 9.27 -13.21
C HIS A 343 1.90 9.25 -13.83
N LEU A 344 1.28 8.07 -13.97
CA LEU A 344 -0.07 7.95 -14.52
C LEU A 344 -1.10 8.68 -13.67
N ARG A 345 -0.96 8.62 -12.34
CA ARG A 345 -1.79 9.37 -11.40
C ARG A 345 -1.67 10.89 -11.58
N ARG A 346 -0.47 11.39 -11.93
CA ARG A 346 -0.25 12.81 -12.24
C ARG A 346 -0.76 13.19 -13.64
N ALA A 347 -0.70 12.27 -14.59
CA ALA A 347 -1.17 12.46 -15.96
C ALA A 347 -2.67 12.81 -16.01
N LEU A 348 -3.45 12.26 -15.07
CA LEU A 348 -4.82 12.67 -14.77
C LEU A 348 -4.85 14.11 -14.25
N GLY A 349 -5.01 15.07 -15.18
CA GLY A 349 -5.09 16.50 -14.88
C GLY A 349 -3.93 17.33 -15.43
N ALA A 350 -2.80 16.70 -15.78
CA ALA A 350 -1.64 17.38 -16.38
C ALA A 350 -1.72 17.55 -17.91
N GLY A 351 -2.81 17.10 -18.55
CA GLY A 351 -2.97 17.18 -20.01
C GLY A 351 -2.02 16.26 -20.80
N GLU A 352 -1.55 15.18 -20.15
CA GLU A 352 -0.67 14.18 -20.73
C GLU A 352 -1.41 13.02 -21.40
N LEU A 353 -2.66 12.78 -20.99
CA LEU A 353 -3.56 11.84 -21.65
C LEU A 353 -4.21 12.51 -22.86
N LEU A 354 -4.26 11.78 -23.98
CA LEU A 354 -4.78 12.23 -25.26
C LEU A 354 -5.64 11.11 -25.88
N LEU A 355 -6.56 11.47 -26.77
CA LEU A 355 -7.31 10.52 -27.58
C LEU A 355 -6.88 10.63 -29.04
N TYR A 356 -6.51 9.49 -29.62
CA TYR A 356 -6.39 9.32 -31.07
C TYR A 356 -7.68 8.67 -31.58
N TYR A 357 -8.05 8.96 -32.82
CA TYR A 357 -9.30 8.48 -33.39
C TYR A 357 -9.03 7.65 -34.63
N GLN A 358 -9.42 6.38 -34.60
CA GLN A 358 -9.28 5.48 -35.73
C GLN A 358 -10.62 5.39 -36.49
N PRO A 359 -10.66 5.70 -37.79
CA PRO A 359 -11.90 5.62 -38.55
C PRO A 359 -12.31 4.16 -38.81
N LYS A 360 -13.59 3.88 -38.61
CA LYS A 360 -14.25 2.64 -39.03
C LYS A 360 -14.88 2.87 -40.40
N VAL A 361 -14.66 1.93 -41.33
CA VAL A 361 -15.15 2.03 -42.71
C VAL A 361 -16.31 1.07 -42.90
N ASP A 362 -17.47 1.61 -43.25
CA ASP A 362 -18.61 0.79 -43.69
C ASP A 362 -18.29 0.20 -45.07
N LEU A 363 -18.27 -1.14 -45.18
CA LEU A 363 -17.84 -1.83 -46.40
C LEU A 363 -18.83 -1.69 -47.57
N ALA A 364 -20.13 -1.50 -47.29
CA ALA A 364 -21.16 -1.39 -48.31
C ALA A 364 -21.16 0.00 -48.96
N THR A 365 -21.02 1.04 -48.13
CA THR A 365 -21.10 2.45 -48.53
C THR A 365 -19.73 3.09 -48.74
N ARG A 366 -18.65 2.46 -48.24
CA ARG A 366 -17.27 2.96 -48.20
C ARG A 366 -17.12 4.30 -47.47
N ARG A 367 -18.06 4.64 -46.59
CA ARG A 367 -18.02 5.86 -45.78
C ARG A 367 -17.28 5.60 -44.46
N SER A 368 -16.55 6.60 -43.99
CA SER A 368 -15.84 6.60 -42.71
C SER A 368 -16.45 7.63 -41.75
N THR A 369 -17.66 7.34 -41.26
CA THR A 369 -18.42 8.24 -40.37
C THR A 369 -18.38 7.82 -38.91
N GLU A 370 -17.87 6.63 -38.60
CA GLU A 370 -17.71 6.12 -37.24
C GLU A 370 -16.22 6.11 -36.84
N LEU A 371 -15.92 6.40 -35.58
CA LEU A 371 -14.56 6.54 -35.05
C LEU A 371 -14.39 5.71 -33.78
N GLU A 372 -13.25 5.09 -33.58
CA GLU A 372 -12.85 4.50 -32.30
C GLU A 372 -11.90 5.44 -31.55
N ALA A 373 -12.23 5.74 -30.29
CA ALA A 373 -11.40 6.59 -29.44
C ALA A 373 -10.35 5.75 -28.69
N LEU A 374 -9.09 5.94 -29.06
CA LEU A 374 -7.95 5.20 -28.54
C LEU A 374 -7.08 6.08 -27.66
N ILE A 375 -6.98 5.72 -26.38
CA ILE A 375 -6.16 6.48 -25.42
C ILE A 375 -4.68 6.43 -25.78
N ARG A 376 -4.00 7.55 -25.60
CA ARG A 376 -2.55 7.72 -25.70
C ARG A 376 -2.07 8.45 -24.46
N TRP A 377 -0.87 8.11 -24.00
CA TRP A 377 -0.23 8.83 -22.91
C TRP A 377 1.08 9.42 -23.41
N ARG A 378 1.16 10.75 -23.42
CA ARG A 378 2.36 11.50 -23.80
C ARG A 378 3.17 11.83 -22.55
N ARG A 379 4.44 11.43 -22.53
CA ARG A 379 5.40 11.76 -21.48
C ARG A 379 6.64 12.40 -22.10
N GLY A 380 6.93 13.65 -21.74
CA GLY A 380 7.94 14.45 -22.45
C GLY A 380 7.63 14.49 -23.94
N ASP A 381 8.61 14.15 -24.77
CA ASP A 381 8.49 14.13 -26.23
C ASP A 381 7.98 12.79 -26.80
N GLY A 382 7.71 11.80 -25.94
CA GLY A 382 7.37 10.43 -26.36
C GLY A 382 5.94 9.99 -26.02
N LEU A 383 5.46 8.96 -26.72
CA LEU A 383 4.22 8.25 -26.39
C LEU A 383 4.52 6.94 -25.66
N VAL A 384 3.81 6.72 -24.55
CA VAL A 384 3.79 5.43 -23.83
C VAL A 384 2.69 4.56 -24.43
N SER A 385 3.04 3.31 -24.77
CA SER A 385 2.10 2.34 -25.32
C SER A 385 0.97 2.01 -24.32
N PRO A 386 -0.30 1.95 -24.77
CA PRO A 386 -1.42 1.46 -23.95
C PRO A 386 -1.17 0.10 -23.32
N GLY A 387 -0.51 -0.81 -24.04
CA GLY A 387 -0.14 -2.14 -23.51
C GLY A 387 0.82 -2.11 -22.32
N HIS A 388 1.49 -0.98 -22.05
CA HIS A 388 2.35 -0.82 -20.87
C HIS A 388 1.63 -0.18 -19.69
N PHE A 389 0.74 0.78 -19.92
CA PHE A 389 0.12 1.55 -18.82
C PHE A 389 -1.30 1.12 -18.47
N LEU A 390 -2.07 0.53 -19.39
CA LEU A 390 -3.42 0.04 -19.08
C LEU A 390 -3.42 -1.08 -18.03
N PRO A 391 -2.53 -2.10 -18.08
CA PRO A 391 -2.47 -3.10 -17.00
C PRO A 391 -2.14 -2.49 -15.64
N VAL A 392 -1.30 -1.45 -15.63
CA VAL A 392 -0.98 -0.70 -14.40
C VAL A 392 -2.18 0.09 -13.92
N ALA A 393 -2.94 0.71 -14.82
CA ALA A 393 -4.16 1.41 -14.49
C ALA A 393 -5.22 0.49 -13.89
N GLU A 394 -5.36 -0.74 -14.40
CA GLU A 394 -6.33 -1.72 -13.91
C GLU A 394 -5.98 -2.19 -12.49
N GLU A 395 -4.75 -2.64 -12.28
CA GLU A 395 -4.33 -3.14 -10.95
C GLU A 395 -4.28 -2.04 -9.88
N SER A 396 -4.10 -0.77 -10.26
CA SER A 396 -4.13 0.38 -9.34
C SER A 396 -5.50 1.06 -9.25
N GLU A 397 -6.52 0.49 -9.91
CA GLU A 397 -7.87 1.05 -10.08
C GLU A 397 -7.94 2.44 -10.75
N LEU A 398 -6.80 3.00 -11.19
CA LEU A 398 -6.74 4.24 -11.97
C LEU A 398 -7.47 4.12 -13.32
N ILE A 399 -7.76 2.91 -13.80
CA ILE A 399 -8.53 2.67 -15.02
C ILE A 399 -9.95 3.28 -14.93
N VAL A 400 -10.54 3.36 -13.74
CA VAL A 400 -11.89 3.93 -13.53
C VAL A 400 -11.91 5.45 -13.74
N PRO A 401 -11.06 6.26 -13.08
CA PRO A 401 -10.98 7.69 -13.37
C PRO A 401 -10.45 7.97 -14.79
N ILE A 402 -9.52 7.17 -15.32
CA ILE A 402 -9.06 7.30 -16.72
C ILE A 402 -10.21 7.05 -17.70
N GLY A 403 -10.96 5.96 -17.54
CA GLY A 403 -12.10 5.64 -18.39
C GLY A 403 -13.20 6.70 -18.32
N SER A 404 -13.41 7.31 -17.16
CA SER A 404 -14.32 8.45 -17.01
C SER A 404 -13.86 9.68 -17.78
N TRP A 405 -12.54 9.96 -17.77
CA TRP A 405 -11.94 11.02 -18.58
C TRP A 405 -12.04 10.71 -20.08
N VAL A 406 -11.76 9.48 -20.50
CA VAL A 406 -11.87 9.03 -21.91
C VAL A 406 -13.29 9.23 -22.42
N LEU A 407 -14.30 8.77 -21.66
CA LEU A 407 -15.72 8.95 -22.02
C LEU A 407 -16.08 10.42 -22.21
N LEU A 408 -15.69 11.26 -21.25
CA LEU A 408 -15.96 12.69 -21.30
C LEU A 408 -15.31 13.35 -22.52
N GLU A 409 -14.02 13.08 -22.74
CA GLU A 409 -13.25 13.71 -23.80
C GLU A 409 -13.69 13.25 -25.19
N ALA A 410 -13.99 11.96 -25.37
CA ALA A 410 -14.53 11.42 -26.61
C ALA A 410 -15.89 12.05 -26.95
N CYS A 411 -16.80 12.11 -25.97
CA CYS A 411 -18.12 12.72 -26.17
C CYS A 411 -18.02 14.22 -26.48
N ARG A 412 -17.14 14.94 -25.77
CA ARG A 412 -16.89 16.37 -25.98
C ARG A 412 -16.33 16.64 -27.37
N GLN A 413 -15.38 15.83 -27.82
CA GLN A 413 -14.75 15.98 -29.13
C GLN A 413 -15.73 15.73 -30.27
N VAL A 414 -16.55 14.68 -30.17
CA VAL A 414 -17.55 14.35 -31.19
C VAL A 414 -18.69 15.37 -31.22
N ALA A 415 -19.14 15.87 -30.08
CA ALA A 415 -20.08 16.99 -30.04
C ALA A 415 -19.51 18.23 -30.76
N THR A 416 -18.22 18.51 -30.58
CA THR A 416 -17.53 19.62 -31.26
C THR A 416 -17.49 19.41 -32.78
N TRP A 417 -17.10 18.23 -33.24
CA TRP A 417 -17.07 17.89 -34.66
C TRP A 417 -18.45 17.89 -35.31
N ARG A 418 -19.47 17.46 -34.59
CA ARG A 418 -20.86 17.52 -35.04
C ARG A 418 -21.32 18.95 -35.26
N ASN A 419 -21.04 19.84 -34.31
CA ASN A 419 -21.39 21.26 -34.41
C ASN A 419 -20.61 21.97 -35.54
N ALA A 420 -19.41 21.46 -35.87
CA ALA A 420 -18.61 21.93 -37.01
C ALA A 420 -19.05 21.35 -38.36
N GLY A 421 -20.03 20.43 -38.40
CA GLY A 421 -20.53 19.84 -39.64
C GLY A 421 -19.64 18.77 -40.27
N LEU A 422 -18.73 18.15 -39.51
CA LEU A 422 -17.75 17.17 -40.02
C LEU A 422 -18.32 15.77 -40.30
N GLY A 423 -19.63 15.55 -40.12
CA GLY A 423 -20.29 14.31 -40.52
C GLY A 423 -19.93 13.07 -39.70
N VAL A 424 -19.39 13.24 -38.48
CA VAL A 424 -19.16 12.12 -37.54
C VAL A 424 -20.50 11.64 -36.98
N GLU A 425 -20.82 10.38 -37.24
CA GLU A 425 -22.09 9.74 -36.87
C GLU A 425 -21.97 8.95 -35.55
N ARG A 426 -20.76 8.49 -35.18
CA ARG A 426 -20.53 7.74 -33.94
C ARG A 426 -19.09 7.79 -33.45
N VAL A 427 -18.92 7.69 -32.13
CA VAL A 427 -17.66 7.33 -31.47
C VAL A 427 -17.83 6.09 -30.61
N SER A 428 -16.90 5.15 -30.75
CA SER A 428 -16.79 3.95 -29.91
C SER A 428 -15.72 4.17 -28.84
N VAL A 429 -16.03 3.78 -27.61
CA VAL A 429 -15.15 3.90 -26.45
C VAL A 429 -15.04 2.55 -25.75
N ASN A 430 -13.80 2.05 -25.64
CA ASN A 430 -13.47 0.86 -24.88
C ASN A 430 -13.71 1.05 -23.37
N VAL A 431 -14.36 0.07 -22.74
CA VAL A 431 -14.71 0.07 -21.31
C VAL A 431 -14.08 -1.14 -20.63
N SER A 432 -13.27 -0.88 -19.59
CA SER A 432 -12.66 -1.96 -18.80
C SER A 432 -13.69 -2.70 -17.94
N ALA A 433 -13.40 -3.97 -17.59
CA ALA A 433 -14.24 -4.79 -16.70
C ALA A 433 -14.48 -4.10 -15.35
N LEU A 434 -13.42 -3.55 -14.74
CA LEU A 434 -13.51 -2.82 -13.46
C LEU A 434 -14.43 -1.61 -13.55
N GLN A 435 -14.36 -0.85 -14.65
CA GLN A 435 -15.23 0.30 -14.86
C GLN A 435 -16.68 -0.12 -15.08
N PHE A 436 -16.93 -1.16 -15.89
CA PHE A 436 -18.28 -1.67 -16.13
C PHE A 436 -18.90 -2.27 -14.87
N ALA A 437 -18.09 -2.92 -14.01
CA ALA A 437 -18.53 -3.51 -12.75
C ALA A 437 -19.05 -2.48 -11.75
N ARG A 438 -18.58 -1.22 -11.79
CA ARG A 438 -19.04 -0.14 -10.91
C ARG A 438 -20.56 0.02 -10.95
N ALA A 439 -21.18 0.11 -9.77
CA ALA A 439 -22.63 0.28 -9.63
C ALA A 439 -23.12 1.59 -10.28
N ASP A 440 -22.30 2.64 -10.27
CA ASP A 440 -22.63 3.97 -10.77
C ASP A 440 -22.25 4.20 -12.25
N PHE A 441 -21.79 3.16 -12.97
CA PHE A 441 -21.31 3.29 -14.35
C PHE A 441 -22.33 3.94 -15.30
N VAL A 442 -23.57 3.45 -15.30
CA VAL A 442 -24.66 3.99 -16.13
C VAL A 442 -24.93 5.47 -15.78
N GLY A 443 -24.89 5.81 -14.48
CA GLY A 443 -25.03 7.19 -14.02
C GLY A 443 -23.90 8.09 -14.51
N THR A 444 -22.67 7.58 -14.58
CA THR A 444 -21.53 8.30 -15.16
C THR A 444 -21.74 8.57 -16.66
N VAL A 445 -22.18 7.58 -17.43
CA VAL A 445 -22.50 7.74 -18.86
C VAL A 445 -23.59 8.82 -19.05
N GLN A 446 -24.67 8.77 -18.26
CA GLN A 446 -25.75 9.75 -18.33
C GLN A 446 -25.25 11.18 -18.02
N ARG A 447 -24.39 11.34 -17.01
CA ARG A 447 -23.78 12.64 -16.67
C ARG A 447 -22.91 13.18 -17.81
N VAL A 448 -22.09 12.33 -18.43
CA VAL A 448 -21.23 12.71 -19.56
C VAL A 448 -22.03 13.14 -20.79
N LEU A 449 -23.06 12.37 -21.17
CA LEU A 449 -23.94 12.73 -22.29
C LEU A 449 -24.67 14.06 -22.02
N SER A 450 -25.14 14.25 -20.78
CA SER A 450 -25.81 15.49 -20.37
C SER A 450 -24.88 16.70 -20.40
N SER A 451 -23.64 16.56 -19.91
CA SER A 451 -22.69 17.67 -19.85
C SER A 451 -22.14 18.06 -21.22
N THR A 452 -21.93 17.08 -22.11
CA THR A 452 -21.41 17.30 -23.47
C THR A 452 -22.51 17.62 -24.48
N LYS A 453 -23.79 17.38 -24.12
CA LYS A 453 -24.96 17.50 -24.99
C LYS A 453 -24.87 16.64 -26.25
N LEU A 454 -24.07 15.57 -26.21
CA LEU A 454 -24.01 14.58 -27.28
C LEU A 454 -25.28 13.72 -27.24
N PRO A 455 -26.03 13.55 -28.34
CA PRO A 455 -27.15 12.64 -28.32
C PRO A 455 -26.67 11.20 -28.11
N PRO A 456 -27.36 10.40 -27.29
CA PRO A 456 -26.90 9.06 -26.89
C PRO A 456 -26.54 8.13 -28.05
N GLY A 457 -27.27 8.20 -29.18
CA GLY A 457 -27.02 7.35 -30.35
C GLY A 457 -25.70 7.58 -31.08
N PHE A 458 -24.95 8.63 -30.73
CA PHE A 458 -23.60 8.90 -31.23
C PHE A 458 -22.51 8.26 -30.37
N LEU A 459 -22.85 7.69 -29.22
CA LEU A 459 -21.92 6.96 -28.35
C LEU A 459 -22.15 5.46 -28.49
N GLU A 460 -21.06 4.74 -28.65
CA GLU A 460 -20.98 3.29 -28.56
C GLU A 460 -19.95 2.90 -27.51
N LEU A 461 -20.34 1.96 -26.65
CA LEU A 461 -19.48 1.41 -25.61
C LEU A 461 -19.04 0.01 -26.03
N GLU A 462 -17.73 -0.20 -26.09
CA GLU A 462 -17.14 -1.50 -26.38
C GLU A 462 -16.79 -2.17 -25.05
N VAL A 463 -17.40 -3.32 -24.78
CA VAL A 463 -17.17 -4.13 -23.58
C VAL A 463 -16.65 -5.49 -23.99
N THR A 464 -15.68 -6.05 -23.27
CA THR A 464 -15.19 -7.39 -23.58
C THR A 464 -16.16 -8.47 -23.11
N GLU A 465 -16.14 -9.64 -23.77
CA GLU A 465 -16.95 -10.80 -23.37
C GLU A 465 -16.74 -11.17 -21.90
N THR A 466 -15.49 -11.23 -21.44
CA THR A 466 -15.13 -11.54 -20.04
C THR A 466 -15.79 -10.57 -19.05
N SER A 467 -15.86 -9.28 -19.39
CA SER A 467 -16.48 -8.26 -18.54
C SER A 467 -17.97 -8.50 -18.31
N LEU A 468 -18.64 -9.19 -19.23
CA LEU A 468 -20.07 -9.53 -19.13
C LEU A 468 -20.30 -10.84 -18.37
N MET A 469 -19.32 -11.74 -18.36
CA MET A 469 -19.42 -13.06 -17.75
C MET A 469 -19.17 -13.05 -16.23
N ASP A 470 -18.44 -12.05 -15.71
CA ASP A 470 -18.11 -11.96 -14.27
C ASP A 470 -19.37 -11.84 -13.38
N ASP A 471 -20.36 -11.05 -13.80
CA ASP A 471 -21.68 -10.93 -13.15
C ASP A 471 -22.77 -10.68 -14.20
N VAL A 472 -23.28 -11.77 -14.75
CA VAL A 472 -24.30 -11.74 -15.82
C VAL A 472 -25.57 -11.01 -15.37
N GLY A 473 -25.98 -11.16 -14.11
CA GLY A 473 -27.20 -10.52 -13.59
C GLY A 473 -27.09 -8.99 -13.60
N SER A 474 -26.00 -8.47 -13.03
CA SER A 474 -25.69 -7.03 -13.04
C SER A 474 -25.47 -6.50 -14.46
N ALA A 475 -24.79 -7.27 -15.32
CA ALA A 475 -24.54 -6.90 -16.70
C ALA A 475 -25.84 -6.68 -17.49
N VAL A 476 -26.80 -7.62 -17.39
CA VAL A 476 -28.10 -7.51 -18.08
C VAL A 476 -28.84 -6.23 -17.69
N VAL A 477 -28.86 -5.88 -16.40
CA VAL A 477 -29.51 -4.66 -15.90
C VAL A 477 -28.84 -3.41 -16.47
N LYS A 478 -27.51 -3.36 -16.45
CA LYS A 478 -26.75 -2.21 -16.99
C LYS A 478 -26.93 -2.06 -18.49
N LEU A 479 -26.87 -3.15 -19.25
CA LEU A 479 -27.07 -3.15 -20.70
C LEU A 479 -28.49 -2.69 -21.08
N ALA A 480 -29.51 -3.13 -20.34
CA ALA A 480 -30.87 -2.66 -20.53
C ALA A 480 -30.99 -1.14 -20.31
N ALA A 481 -30.40 -0.63 -19.23
CA ALA A 481 -30.42 0.80 -18.91
C ALA A 481 -29.65 1.65 -19.95
N LEU A 482 -28.49 1.18 -20.44
CA LEU A 482 -27.74 1.85 -21.50
C LEU A 482 -28.53 1.91 -22.82
N ARG A 483 -29.23 0.83 -23.15
CA ARG A 483 -30.11 0.78 -24.32
C ARG A 483 -31.30 1.72 -24.18
N GLU A 484 -31.90 1.82 -23.00
CA GLU A 484 -32.98 2.79 -22.71
C GLU A 484 -32.50 4.24 -22.80
N LEU A 485 -31.25 4.52 -22.42
CA LEU A 485 -30.61 5.81 -22.67
C LEU A 485 -30.42 6.09 -24.17
N GLY A 486 -30.43 5.07 -25.03
CA GLY A 486 -30.18 5.18 -26.47
C GLY A 486 -28.70 5.06 -26.86
N VAL A 487 -27.85 4.59 -25.95
CA VAL A 487 -26.43 4.30 -26.20
C VAL A 487 -26.30 2.94 -26.86
N ARG A 488 -25.39 2.79 -27.83
CA ARG A 488 -25.07 1.49 -28.41
C ARG A 488 -24.03 0.76 -27.57
N VAL A 489 -24.13 -0.55 -27.52
CA VAL A 489 -23.12 -1.39 -26.87
C VAL A 489 -22.71 -2.47 -27.85
N SER A 490 -21.40 -2.67 -28.00
CA SER A 490 -20.79 -3.73 -28.78
C SER A 490 -19.94 -4.60 -27.86
N VAL A 491 -19.84 -5.88 -28.21
CA VAL A 491 -18.96 -6.83 -27.52
C VAL A 491 -17.69 -6.96 -28.31
N ASP A 492 -16.56 -6.68 -27.66
CA ASP A 492 -15.22 -6.82 -28.24
C ASP A 492 -14.56 -8.14 -27.80
N ASP A 493 -13.56 -8.58 -28.55
CA ASP A 493 -12.81 -9.83 -28.33
C ASP A 493 -13.68 -11.11 -28.25
N PHE A 494 -14.79 -11.15 -28.99
CA PHE A 494 -15.71 -12.29 -29.01
C PHE A 494 -15.03 -13.60 -29.44
N GLY A 495 -15.18 -14.66 -28.63
CA GLY A 495 -14.64 -16.00 -28.92
C GLY A 495 -13.19 -16.23 -28.48
N THR A 496 -12.64 -15.35 -27.64
CA THR A 496 -11.31 -15.51 -27.02
C THR A 496 -11.34 -16.06 -25.59
N GLY A 497 -12.55 -16.17 -25.00
CA GLY A 497 -12.81 -16.63 -23.62
C GLY A 497 -13.29 -18.07 -23.50
#